data_AF-A0A9P9YL42-F1
#
_entry.id   AF-A0A9P9YL42-F1
#
_cell.length_a   1.000
_cell.length_b   1.000
_cell.length_c   1.000
_cell.angle_alpha   90.00
_cell.angle_beta   90.00
_cell.angle_gamma   90.00
#
_symmetry.space_group_name_H-M   'P 1'
#
loop_
_entity.id
_entity.type
_entity.pdbx_description
1 polymer ?
#
loop_
_entity_poly.entity_id
_entity_poly.type
_entity_poly.pdbx_seq_one_letter_code
_entity_poly.pdbx_strand_id
1 'polypeptide(L)'
;MQADTSAFQNFVREMYEGYYDLVISQERRKHGFQPDQQLNIRRLGFKDLVRLQALANDLWKRMDRGRKQKYKELALEALHRRRLRLPPDPFRIPPHIKKSSNKLKKTRSVFVRF
;
A
#
# COMPACT_ATOMS: atom_id res chain seq x y z
N MET A 1 -11.09 -9.71 15.02
CA MET A 1 -10.00 -10.41 14.29
C MET A 1 -9.74 -9.81 12.91
N GLN A 2 -10.67 -9.83 11.94
CA GLN A 2 -10.39 -9.33 10.57
C GLN A 2 -10.02 -7.83 10.49
N ALA A 3 -10.63 -6.97 11.30
CA ALA A 3 -10.32 -5.54 11.35
C ALA A 3 -8.90 -5.23 11.88
N ASP A 4 -8.40 -6.02 12.84
CA ASP A 4 -7.02 -5.86 13.33
C ASP A 4 -6.02 -6.36 12.28
N THR A 5 -6.36 -7.41 11.54
CA THR A 5 -5.54 -7.91 10.42
C THR A 5 -5.47 -6.87 9.31
N SER A 6 -6.59 -6.24 8.92
CA SER A 6 -6.59 -5.20 7.89
C SER A 6 -5.95 -3.89 8.34
N ALA A 7 -6.07 -3.53 9.63
CA ALA A 7 -5.34 -2.40 10.20
C ALA A 7 -3.83 -2.61 10.13
N PHE A 8 -3.35 -3.79 10.50
CA PHE A 8 -1.94 -4.14 10.37
C PHE A 8 -1.47 -4.10 8.91
N GLN A 9 -2.27 -4.60 7.96
CA GLN A 9 -1.94 -4.53 6.52
C GLN A 9 -1.84 -3.08 6.02
N ASN A 10 -2.66 -2.16 6.53
CA ASN A 10 -2.56 -0.73 6.22
C ASN A 10 -1.26 -0.13 6.75
N PHE A 11 -0.85 -0.49 7.97
CA PHE A 11 0.42 -0.07 8.53
C PHE A 11 1.61 -0.63 7.76
N VAL A 12 1.59 -1.93 7.44
CA VAL A 12 2.63 -2.58 6.63
C VAL A 12 2.77 -1.89 5.27
N ARG A 13 1.66 -1.47 4.64
CA ARG A 13 1.68 -0.70 3.40
C ARG A 13 2.41 0.63 3.57
N GLU A 14 2.08 1.42 4.58
CA GLU A 14 2.74 2.72 4.84
C GLU A 14 4.25 2.52 5.08
N MET A 15 4.63 1.46 5.79
CA MET A 15 6.02 1.06 5.97
C MET A 15 6.72 0.69 4.64
N TYR A 16 6.03 -0.04 3.76
CA TYR A 16 6.56 -0.38 2.43
C TYR A 16 6.78 0.86 1.57
N GLU A 17 5.81 1.78 1.55
CA GLU A 17 5.89 3.03 0.79
C GLU A 17 7.07 3.89 1.30
N GLY A 18 7.18 4.09 2.62
CA GLY A 18 8.29 4.85 3.21
C GLY A 18 9.66 4.20 3.02
N TYR A 19 9.76 2.87 3.09
CA TYR A 19 11.01 2.17 2.83
C TYR A 19 11.44 2.28 1.37
N TYR A 20 10.49 2.24 0.44
CA TYR A 20 10.75 2.42 -0.98
C TYR A 20 11.30 3.82 -1.27
N ASP A 21 10.69 4.86 -0.69
CA ASP A 21 11.16 6.25 -0.82
C ASP A 21 12.57 6.42 -0.23
N LEU A 22 12.85 5.78 0.91
CA LEU A 22 14.18 5.78 1.51
C LEU A 22 15.22 5.14 0.58
N VAL A 23 14.96 3.94 0.08
CA VAL A 23 15.88 3.22 -0.83
C VAL A 23 16.12 4.04 -2.09
N ILE A 24 15.07 4.60 -2.70
CA ILE A 24 15.20 5.50 -3.85
C ILE A 24 16.08 6.70 -3.51
N SER A 25 15.87 7.33 -2.37
CA SER A 25 16.65 8.50 -1.96
C SER A 25 18.14 8.17 -1.80
N GLN A 26 18.47 6.99 -1.26
CA GLN A 26 19.84 6.51 -1.10
C GLN A 26 20.48 6.18 -2.46
N GLU A 27 19.74 5.52 -3.34
CA GLU A 27 20.21 5.23 -4.70
C GLU A 27 20.45 6.50 -5.51
N ARG A 28 19.56 7.51 -5.38
CA ARG A 28 19.75 8.83 -6.00
C ARG A 28 21.03 9.51 -5.53
N ARG A 29 21.29 9.51 -4.21
CA ARG A 29 22.51 10.09 -3.64
C ARG A 29 23.77 9.36 -4.11
N LYS A 30 23.71 8.04 -4.21
CA LYS A 30 24.88 7.20 -4.53
C LYS A 30 25.24 7.20 -6.02
N HIS A 31 24.25 7.27 -6.90
CA HIS A 31 24.44 7.05 -8.33
C HIS A 31 24.00 8.21 -9.22
N GLY A 32 23.46 9.31 -8.66
CA GLY A 32 23.08 10.50 -9.43
C GLY A 32 21.97 10.25 -10.47
N PHE A 33 21.14 9.22 -10.27
CA PHE A 33 20.14 8.81 -11.27
C PHE A 33 19.10 9.89 -11.57
N GLN A 34 18.77 10.04 -12.86
CA GLN A 34 17.65 10.87 -13.30
C GLN A 34 16.30 10.24 -12.88
N PRO A 35 15.30 11.08 -12.52
CA PRO A 35 14.04 10.64 -11.92
C PRO A 35 13.25 9.65 -12.77
N ASP A 36 13.39 9.70 -14.10
CA ASP A 36 12.57 8.91 -15.03
C ASP A 36 13.05 7.45 -15.21
N GLN A 37 14.31 7.13 -14.90
CA GLN A 37 14.85 5.77 -15.03
C GLN A 37 14.51 4.86 -13.84
N GLN A 38 14.20 5.43 -12.67
CA GLN A 38 14.11 4.68 -11.40
C GLN A 38 12.74 4.02 -11.13
N LEU A 39 11.67 4.45 -11.79
CA LEU A 39 10.31 4.11 -11.34
C LEU A 39 9.83 2.70 -11.73
N ASN A 40 10.43 2.06 -12.72
CA ASN A 40 9.80 0.88 -13.36
C ASN A 40 10.38 -0.49 -12.98
N ILE A 41 11.57 -0.59 -12.36
CA ILE A 41 12.33 -1.85 -12.38
C ILE A 41 12.75 -2.39 -11.01
N ARG A 42 12.94 -1.58 -9.98
CA ARG A 42 13.50 -2.08 -8.70
C ARG A 42 12.41 -2.52 -7.73
N ARG A 43 11.85 -3.71 -7.95
CA ARG A 43 11.08 -4.39 -6.90
C ARG A 43 12.02 -4.68 -5.72
N LEU A 44 11.56 -4.42 -4.49
CA LEU A 44 12.26 -4.87 -3.30
C LEU A 44 12.56 -6.36 -3.42
N GLY A 45 13.81 -6.74 -3.13
CA GLY A 45 14.20 -8.14 -3.12
C GLY A 45 13.37 -8.89 -2.07
N PHE A 46 13.12 -10.18 -2.30
CA PHE A 46 12.35 -11.01 -1.37
C PHE A 46 12.92 -10.98 0.06
N LYS A 47 14.25 -10.95 0.20
CA LYS A 47 14.92 -10.83 1.50
C LYS A 47 14.55 -9.54 2.24
N ASP A 48 14.45 -8.42 1.52
CA ASP A 48 14.09 -7.12 2.11
C ASP A 48 12.60 -7.07 2.45
N LEU A 49 11.75 -7.70 1.63
CA LEU A 49 10.32 -7.87 1.96
C LEU A 49 10.13 -8.63 3.28
N VAL A 50 10.86 -9.72 3.48
CA VAL A 50 10.80 -10.53 4.71
C VAL A 50 11.31 -9.73 5.92
N ARG A 51 12.42 -9.01 5.77
CA ARG A 51 12.95 -8.13 6.84
C ARG A 51 11.97 -7.03 7.20
N LEU A 52 11.35 -6.41 6.20
CA LEU A 52 10.37 -5.35 6.42
C LEU A 52 9.12 -5.90 7.11
N GLN A 53 8.67 -7.10 6.75
CA GLN A 53 7.56 -7.76 7.41
C GLN A 53 7.85 -8.06 8.89
N ALA A 54 9.08 -8.53 9.20
CA ALA A 54 9.51 -8.78 10.57
C ALA A 54 9.57 -7.47 11.39
N LEU A 55 10.19 -6.43 10.83
CA LEU A 55 10.28 -5.12 11.46
C LEU A 55 8.91 -4.47 11.66
N ALA A 56 8.01 -4.59 10.69
CA ALA A 56 6.64 -4.12 10.80
C ALA A 56 5.88 -4.86 11.91
N ASN A 57 6.06 -6.17 12.06
CA ASN A 57 5.47 -6.92 13.17
C ASN A 57 5.95 -6.39 14.52
N ASP A 58 7.25 -6.14 14.68
CA ASP A 58 7.82 -5.67 15.95
C ASP A 58 7.36 -4.25 16.29
N LEU A 59 7.39 -3.35 15.30
CA LEU A 59 6.88 -1.99 15.46
C LEU A 59 5.39 -1.99 15.80
N TRP A 60 4.59 -2.81 15.12
CA TRP A 60 3.17 -2.92 15.40
C TRP A 60 2.91 -3.41 16.82
N LYS A 61 3.67 -4.39 17.33
CA LYS A 61 3.50 -4.85 18.72
C LYS A 61 3.79 -3.73 19.73
N ARG A 62 4.87 -2.97 19.51
CA ARG A 62 5.32 -1.88 20.40
C ARG A 62 4.50 -0.59 20.27
N MET A 63 3.78 -0.42 19.16
CA MET A 63 3.04 0.80 18.88
C MET A 63 1.85 0.97 19.83
N ASP A 64 1.69 2.19 20.34
CA ASP A 64 0.61 2.55 21.24
C ASP A 64 -0.77 2.47 20.56
N ARG A 65 -1.81 2.23 21.37
CA ARG A 65 -3.20 2.08 20.93
C ARG A 65 -3.69 3.33 20.19
N GLY A 66 -3.30 4.53 20.62
CA GLY A 66 -3.70 5.78 19.95
C GLY A 66 -3.19 5.85 18.50
N ARG A 67 -1.95 5.42 18.25
CA ARG A 67 -1.40 5.39 16.88
C ARG A 67 -2.01 4.28 16.03
N LYS A 68 -2.35 3.14 16.63
CA LYS A 68 -3.07 2.04 15.96
C LYS A 68 -4.48 2.43 15.53
N GLN A 69 -5.12 3.35 16.25
CA GLN A 69 -6.50 3.76 16.02
C GLN A 69 -6.72 4.28 14.60
N LYS A 70 -5.82 5.12 14.08
CA LYS A 70 -5.82 5.58 12.68
C LYS A 70 -5.96 4.42 11.68
N TYR A 71 -5.18 3.36 11.86
CA TYR A 71 -5.20 2.20 10.97
C TYR A 71 -6.46 1.35 11.11
N LYS A 72 -7.04 1.30 12.31
CA LYS A 72 -8.32 0.64 12.57
C LYS A 72 -9.47 1.38 11.92
N GLU A 73 -9.49 2.70 11.98
CA GLU A 73 -10.50 3.53 11.31
C GLU A 73 -10.46 3.32 9.80
N LEU A 74 -9.28 3.33 9.20
CA LEU A 74 -9.09 3.03 7.77
C LEU A 74 -9.55 1.62 7.38
N ALA A 75 -9.45 0.65 8.29
CA ALA A 75 -9.93 -0.71 8.10
C ALA A 75 -11.46 -0.80 8.22
N LEU A 76 -12.04 -0.08 9.18
CA LEU A 76 -13.49 0.00 9.38
C LEU A 76 -14.17 0.71 8.21
N GLU A 77 -13.58 1.79 7.69
CA GLU A 77 -14.08 2.49 6.51
C GLU A 77 -14.08 1.58 5.27
N ALA A 78 -13.01 0.80 5.08
CA ALA A 78 -12.94 -0.19 4.00
C ALA A 78 -14.00 -1.30 4.15
N LEU A 79 -14.22 -1.77 5.38
CA LEU A 79 -15.27 -2.75 5.68
C LEU A 79 -16.66 -2.18 5.43
N HIS A 80 -16.89 -0.93 5.82
CA HIS A 80 -18.15 -0.22 5.60
C HIS A 80 -18.46 -0.07 4.10
N ARG A 81 -17.48 0.35 3.30
CA ARG A 81 -17.61 0.41 1.83
C ARG A 81 -17.93 -0.95 1.22
N ARG A 82 -17.25 -2.02 1.67
CA ARG A 82 -17.52 -3.39 1.21
C ARG A 82 -18.96 -3.82 1.54
N ARG A 83 -19.45 -3.48 2.74
CA ARG A 83 -20.84 -3.76 3.14
C ARG A 83 -21.85 -3.07 2.23
N LEU A 84 -21.56 -1.83 1.85
CA LEU A 84 -22.35 -1.06 0.89
C LEU A 84 -22.16 -1.51 -0.57
N ARG A 85 -21.35 -2.54 -0.82
CA ARG A 85 -20.94 -3.02 -2.15
C ARG A 85 -20.43 -1.90 -3.06
N LEU A 86 -19.92 -0.83 -2.46
CA LEU A 86 -19.27 0.26 -3.18
C LEU A 86 -17.96 -0.27 -3.78
N PRO A 87 -17.56 0.21 -4.96
CA PRO A 87 -16.25 -0.12 -5.51
C PRO A 87 -15.15 0.23 -4.50
N PRO A 88 -14.04 -0.53 -4.47
CA PRO A 88 -12.89 -0.15 -3.68
C PRO A 88 -12.46 1.27 -4.07
N ASP A 89 -12.06 2.06 -3.07
CA ASP A 89 -11.71 3.46 -3.25
C ASP A 89 -10.78 3.64 -4.47
N PRO A 90 -11.16 4.47 -5.47
CA PRO A 90 -10.40 4.65 -6.70
C PRO A 90 -8.98 5.18 -6.46
N PHE A 91 -8.74 5.88 -5.34
CA PHE A 91 -7.40 6.36 -4.96
C PHE A 91 -6.59 5.31 -4.20
N ARG A 92 -7.24 4.22 -3.76
CA ARG A 92 -6.63 3.13 -2.99
C ARG A 92 -6.45 1.90 -3.86
N ILE A 93 -5.67 2.04 -4.93
CA ILE A 93 -5.34 0.95 -5.85
C ILE A 93 -4.47 -0.09 -5.12
N PRO A 94 -4.89 -1.37 -4.99
CA PRO A 94 -4.05 -2.42 -4.41
C PRO A 94 -2.78 -2.63 -5.26
N PRO A 95 -1.62 -2.90 -4.64
CA PRO A 95 -0.34 -2.95 -5.34
C PRO A 95 -0.29 -4.04 -6.43
N HIS A 96 -1.07 -5.12 -6.27
CA HIS A 96 -1.18 -6.21 -7.25
C HIS A 96 -2.11 -5.89 -8.44
N ILE A 97 -2.96 -4.86 -8.35
CA ILE A 97 -3.93 -4.50 -9.40
C ILE A 97 -3.32 -3.52 -10.43
N LYS A 98 -2.16 -2.92 -10.14
CA LYS A 98 -1.51 -2.00 -11.09
C LYS A 98 -1.12 -2.64 -12.43
N LYS A 99 -1.10 -3.98 -12.58
CA LYS A 99 -0.57 -4.61 -13.81
C LYS A 99 -1.31 -5.80 -14.45
N SER A 100 -2.52 -6.20 -14.05
CA SER A 100 -3.22 -7.18 -14.89
C SER A 100 -4.73 -7.13 -14.72
N SER A 101 -5.42 -6.52 -15.68
CA SER A 101 -6.62 -7.08 -16.29
C SER A 101 -7.26 -6.03 -17.20
N ASN A 102 -7.18 -6.22 -18.51
CA ASN A 102 -8.01 -5.46 -19.48
C ASN A 102 -9.53 -5.60 -19.18
N LYS A 103 -9.93 -6.57 -18.34
CA LYS A 103 -11.29 -6.78 -17.87
C LYS A 103 -11.76 -5.69 -16.88
N LEU A 104 -10.85 -5.02 -16.15
CA LEU A 104 -11.17 -3.89 -15.24
C LEU A 104 -11.29 -2.54 -15.98
N LYS A 105 -10.70 -2.41 -17.18
CA LYS A 105 -10.86 -1.20 -18.01
C LYS A 105 -12.26 -1.10 -18.63
N LYS A 106 -12.95 -2.23 -18.86
CA LYS A 106 -14.31 -2.25 -19.41
C LYS A 106 -15.37 -1.62 -18.47
N THR A 107 -15.12 -1.54 -17.17
CA THR A 107 -16.03 -0.90 -16.21
C THR A 107 -15.71 0.58 -15.98
N ARG A 108 -14.54 1.10 -16.41
CA ARG A 108 -14.23 2.54 -16.33
C ARG A 108 -15.00 3.39 -17.35
N SER A 109 -15.49 2.80 -18.45
CA SER A 109 -16.17 3.54 -19.51
C SER A 109 -17.67 3.76 -19.28
N VAL A 110 -18.24 3.28 -18.16
CA VAL A 110 -19.69 3.38 -17.90
C VAL A 110 -20.05 4.58 -16.99
N PHE A 111 -19.08 5.15 -16.26
CA PHE A 111 -19.32 6.23 -15.29
C PHE A 111 -18.74 7.59 -15.68
N VAL A 112 -18.66 7.89 -16.98
CA VAL A 112 -18.56 9.27 -17.46
C VAL A 112 -19.60 9.46 -18.55
N ARG A 113 -20.79 9.88 -18.15
CA ARG A 113 -21.67 10.68 -19.00
C ARG A 113 -21.92 11.99 -18.28
N PHE A 114 -21.59 13.07 -18.97
CA PHE A 114 -22.02 14.43 -18.69
C PHE A 114 -23.55 14.50 -18.72
#